data_AF-A0A7K4UHS4-F1
#
_entry.id   AF-A0A7K4UHS4-F1
#
_cell.length_a   1.000
_cell.length_b   1.000
_cell.length_c   1.000
_cell.angle_alpha   90.00
_cell.angle_beta   90.00
_cell.angle_gamma   90.00
#
_symmetry.space_group_name_H-M   'P 1'
#
loop_
_entity.id
_entity.type
_entity.pdbx_description
1 polymer ?
#
loop_
_entity_poly.entity_id
_entity_poly.type
_entity_poly.pdbx_seq_one_letter_code
_entity_poly.pdbx_strand_id
1 'polypeptide(L)' 'QSNDIARGFERGLEPEKIIGATDSCGDLMFLMKWKDTDEADLVLAKEANLKCPQIVIAFYEERLTWHAYPEDSDSKERDP' A
#
# COMPACT_ATOMS: atom_id res chain seq x y z
N GLN A 1 6.59 -8.12 31.04
CA GLN A 1 6.15 -9.05 30.00
C GLN A 1 5.44 -8.20 28.97
N SER A 2 6.04 -7.97 27.80
CA SER A 2 5.31 -7.41 26.67
C SER A 2 4.21 -8.41 26.35
N ASN A 3 2.95 -8.03 26.53
CA ASN A 3 1.86 -8.75 25.88
C ASN A 3 2.05 -8.49 24.39
N ASP A 4 2.84 -9.32 23.71
CA ASP A 4 3.04 -9.24 22.26
C ASP A 4 1.72 -9.64 21.59
N ILE A 5 0.86 -8.63 21.41
CA ILE A 5 -0.32 -8.74 20.57
C ILE A 5 0.22 -8.91 19.14
N ALA A 6 0.07 -10.10 18.57
CA ALA A 6 0.45 -10.37 17.18
C ALA A 6 -0.19 -9.34 16.24
N ARG A 7 0.58 -8.85 15.26
CA ARG A 7 0.11 -7.84 14.29
C ARG A 7 0.35 -8.31 12.86
N GLY A 8 -0.41 -7.73 11.94
CA GLY A 8 -0.25 -8.02 10.53
C GLY A 8 -0.42 -9.50 10.23
N PHE A 9 0.49 -10.06 9.42
CA PHE A 9 0.45 -11.49 9.07
C PHE A 9 0.72 -12.44 10.24
N GLU A 10 1.30 -11.97 11.35
CA GLU A 10 1.53 -12.82 12.54
C GLU A 10 0.23 -13.18 13.26
N ARG A 11 -0.86 -12.46 12.99
CA ARG A 11 -2.21 -12.79 13.49
C ARG A 11 -2.75 -14.09 12.90
N GLY A 12 -2.15 -14.59 11.81
CA GLY A 12 -2.59 -15.82 11.13
C GLY A 12 -3.94 -15.69 10.44
N LEU A 13 -4.42 -14.46 10.21
CA LEU A 13 -5.69 -14.20 9.54
C LEU A 13 -5.53 -14.25 8.02
N GLU A 14 -6.60 -14.60 7.34
CA GLU A 14 -6.61 -14.61 5.88
C GLU A 14 -6.73 -13.17 5.34
N PRO A 15 -5.82 -12.72 4.45
CA PRO A 15 -5.90 -11.38 3.88
C PRO A 15 -7.12 -11.27 2.97
N GLU A 16 -7.89 -10.19 3.13
CA GLU A 16 -9.08 -9.91 2.32
C GLU A 16 -8.79 -8.90 1.22
N LYS A 17 -8.27 -7.72 1.59
CA LYS A 17 -8.04 -6.60 0.66
C LYS A 17 -7.05 -5.60 1.23
N ILE A 18 -6.24 -4.97 0.38
CA ILE A 18 -5.48 -3.78 0.76
C ILE A 18 -6.38 -2.55 0.59
N ILE A 19 -6.53 -1.78 1.65
CA ILE A 19 -7.41 -0.60 1.67
C ILE A 19 -6.64 0.73 1.63
N GLY A 20 -5.32 0.69 1.84
CA GLY A 20 -4.45 1.86 1.75
C GLY A 20 -2.98 1.46 1.65
N ALA A 21 -2.13 2.43 1.30
CA ALA A 21 -0.69 2.28 1.26
C ALA A 21 -0.02 3.54 1.82
N THR A 22 1.14 3.39 2.46
CA THR A 22 1.96 4.50 2.94
C THR A 22 3.44 4.15 2.87
N ASP A 23 4.30 5.13 2.62
CA ASP A 23 5.75 5.06 2.69
C ASP A 23 6.32 5.95 3.81
N SER A 24 5.47 6.55 4.64
CA SER A 24 5.85 7.50 5.71
C SER A 24 6.78 6.91 6.77
N CYS A 25 6.89 5.58 6.84
CA CYS A 25 7.74 4.84 7.76
C CYS A 25 9.07 4.37 7.12
N GLY A 26 9.39 4.82 5.90
CA GLY A 26 10.64 4.54 5.18
C GLY A 26 10.58 3.35 4.23
N ASP A 27 9.79 2.32 4.56
CA ASP A 27 9.42 1.24 3.64
C ASP A 27 7.95 1.38 3.22
N LEU A 28 7.61 0.95 2.01
CA LEU A 28 6.22 0.85 1.56
C LEU A 28 5.48 -0.19 2.41
N MET A 29 4.41 0.26 3.05
CA MET A 29 3.50 -0.55 3.84
C MET A 29 2.09 -0.51 3.26
N PHE A 30 1.37 -1.60 3.42
CA PHE A 30 -0.04 -1.72 3.08
C PHE A 30 -0.89 -1.78 4.34
N LEU A 31 -2.02 -1.10 4.33
CA LEU A 31 -3.08 -1.30 5.31
C LEU A 31 -3.94 -2.47 4.85
N MET A 32 -3.76 -3.63 5.47
CA MET A 32 -4.43 -4.89 5.14
C MET A 32 -5.72 -5.04 5.94
N LYS A 33 -6.83 -5.22 5.22
CA LYS A 33 -8.08 -5.75 5.78
C LYS A 33 -8.00 -7.27 5.79
N TRP A 34 -8.41 -7.88 6.90
CA TRP A 34 -8.46 -9.33 7.08
C TRP A 34 -9.90 -9.84 7.03
N LYS A 35 -10.08 -11.11 6.68
CA LYS A 35 -11.40 -11.73 6.71
C LYS A 35 -11.90 -11.87 8.15
N ASP A 36 -13.23 -11.82 8.30
CA ASP A 36 -13.95 -12.05 9.57
C ASP A 36 -13.59 -11.09 10.71
N THR A 37 -12.98 -9.94 10.40
CA THR A 37 -12.68 -8.88 11.37
C THR A 37 -12.66 -7.50 10.70
N ASP A 38 -13.09 -6.48 11.44
CA ASP A 38 -13.00 -5.08 11.01
C ASP A 38 -11.63 -4.45 11.35
N GLU A 39 -10.79 -5.16 12.12
CA GLU A 39 -9.45 -4.69 12.47
C GLU A 39 -8.52 -4.81 11.25
N ALA A 40 -7.86 -3.72 10.89
CA ALA A 40 -6.84 -3.69 9.83
C ALA A 40 -5.45 -3.43 10.41
N ASP A 41 -4.42 -3.97 9.78
CA ASP A 41 -3.02 -3.80 10.21
C ASP A 41 -2.14 -3.27 9.09
N LEU A 42 -1.07 -2.56 9.47
CA LEU A 42 0.02 -2.28 8.56
C LEU A 42 0.89 -3.52 8.38
N VAL A 43 1.14 -3.89 7.13
CA VAL A 43 2.06 -4.96 6.73
C VAL A 43 3.08 -4.42 5.73
N LEU A 44 4.29 -4.98 5.73
CA LEU A 44 5.30 -4.62 4.74
C LEU A 44 4.85 -5.06 3.34
N ALA A 45 4.96 -4.18 2.35
CA ALA A 45 4.60 -4.52 0.97
C ALA A 45 5.45 -5.70 0.44
N LYS A 46 6.73 -5.75 0.83
CA LYS A 46 7.63 -6.87 0.50
C LYS A 46 7.07 -8.23 0.95
N GLU A 47 6.42 -8.27 2.11
CA GLU A 47 5.83 -9.50 2.65
C GLU A 47 4.51 -9.84 1.94
N ALA A 48 3.64 -8.84 1.72
CA ALA A 48 2.37 -9.02 1.01
C ALA A 48 2.58 -9.51 -0.44
N ASN A 49 3.62 -9.02 -1.11
CA ASN A 49 4.01 -9.45 -2.46
C ASN A 49 4.29 -10.95 -2.54
N LEU A 50 4.80 -11.56 -1.46
CA LEU A 50 5.10 -12.99 -1.38
C LEU A 50 3.89 -13.81 -0.94
N LYS A 51 3.16 -13.34 0.09
CA LYS A 51 2.08 -14.10 0.72
C LYS A 51 0.76 -14.05 -0.05
N CYS A 52 0.41 -12.91 -0.62
CA CYS A 52 -0.88 -12.69 -1.28
C CYS A 52 -0.74 -11.81 -2.54
N PRO A 53 0.04 -12.22 -3.54
CA PRO A 53 0.35 -11.40 -4.73
C PRO A 53 -0.90 -10.94 -5.49
N GLN A 54 -1.94 -11.78 -5.58
CA GLN A 54 -3.17 -11.44 -6.29
C GLN A 54 -3.93 -10.27 -5.65
N ILE A 55 -3.88 -10.15 -4.32
CA ILE A 55 -4.49 -9.02 -3.59
C ILE A 55 -3.70 -7.74 -3.83
N VAL A 56 -2.37 -7.84 -3.88
CA VAL A 56 -1.50 -6.69 -4.20
C VAL A 56 -1.76 -6.21 -5.64
N ILE A 57 -1.83 -7.13 -6.60
CA ILE A 57 -2.10 -6.80 -8.00
C ILE A 57 -3.46 -6.10 -8.12
N ALA A 58 -4.52 -6.68 -7.56
CA ALA A 58 -5.85 -6.09 -7.58
C ALA A 58 -5.88 -4.67 -6.98
N PHE A 59 -5.14 -4.44 -5.88
CA PHE A 59 -5.03 -3.12 -5.27
C PHE A 59 -4.44 -2.06 -6.22
N TYR A 60 -3.39 -2.43 -6.97
CA TYR A 60 -2.77 -1.55 -7.95
C TYR A 60 -3.63 -1.37 -9.20
N GLU A 61 -4.27 -2.43 -9.71
CA GLU A 61 -5.18 -2.36 -10.87
C GLU A 61 -6.35 -1.41 -10.60
N GLU A 62 -6.94 -1.45 -9.40
CA GLU A 62 -8.04 -0.55 -8.99
C GLU A 62 -7.61 0.92 -8.90
N ARG A 63 -6.31 1.22 -8.75
CA ARG A 63 -5.77 2.56 -8.49
C ARG A 63 -4.87 3.09 -9.59
N LEU A 64 -4.63 2.32 -10.65
CA LEU A 64 -3.73 2.71 -11.72
C LEU A 64 -4.32 3.91 -12.47
N THR A 65 -3.68 5.07 -12.32
CA THR A 65 -4.02 6.28 -13.07
C THR A 65 -2.84 6.70 -13.93
N TRP A 66 -3.09 6.97 -15.20
CA TRP A 66 -2.10 7.56 -16.09
C TRP A 66 -2.11 9.08 -15.90
N HIS A 67 -1.02 9.66 -15.43
CA HIS A 67 -0.83 11.09 -15.58
C HIS A 67 -0.54 11.36 -17.05
N ALA A 68 -1.42 12.13 -17.71
CA ALA A 68 -1.04 12.75 -18.98
C ALA A 68 0.22 13.57 -18.72
N TYR A 69 1.21 13.46 -19.61
CA TYR A 69 2.41 14.29 -19.53
C TYR A 69 1.97 15.74 -19.31
N PRO A 70 2.61 16.48 -18.39
CA PRO A 70 2.39 17.92 -18.36
C PRO A 70 2.74 18.40 -19.77
N GLU A 71 1.75 18.92 -20.51
CA GLU A 71 2.06 19.78 -21.64
C GLU A 71 2.98 20.85 -21.07
N ASP A 72 4.17 21.00 -21.67
CA ASP A 72 5.22 21.91 -21.25
C ASP A 72 4.62 23.29 -20.94
N SER A 73 4.28 23.53 -19.67
CA SER A 73 3.71 24.78 -19.24
C SER A 73 4.84 25.78 -19.13
N ASP A 74 4.95 26.56 -20.19
CA ASP A 74 5.64 27.83 -20.32
C ASP A 74 7.14 27.85 -20.00
N SER A 75 7.92 27.91 -21.08
CA SER A 75 8.84 29.01 -21.37
C SER A 75 8.89 30.08 -20.27
N LYS A 76 9.69 29.83 -19.22
CA LYS A 76 10.31 30.94 -18.48
C LYS A 76 11.42 31.47 -19.35
N GLU A 77 10.99 32.29 -20.31
CA GLU A 77 11.79 33.29 -21.01
C GLU A 77 12.54 34.08 -19.93
N ARG A 78 13.80 33.69 -19.68
CA ARG A 78 14.75 34.56 -18.99
C ARG A 78 15.19 35.57 -20.03
N ASP A 79 14.42 36.65 -20.14
CA ASP A 79 14.88 37.88 -20.78
C ASP A 79 15.98 38.55 -19.93
N PRO A 80 16.86 39.35 -20.56
CA PRO A 80 18.31 39.13 -20.59
C PRO A 80 19.13 39.57 -19.38
#